data_AF-A0A8S2QPW1-F1
#
_entry.id   AF-A0A8S2QPW1-F1
#
_cell.length_a   1.000
_cell.length_b   1.000
_cell.length_c   1.000
_cell.angle_alpha   90.00
_cell.angle_beta   90.00
_cell.angle_gamma   90.00
#
_symmetry.space_group_name_H-M   'P 1'
#
loop_
_entity.id
_entity.type
_entity.pdbx_description
1 polymer ?
#
loop_
_entity_poly.entity_id
_entity_poly.type
_entity_poly.pdbx_seq_one_letter_code
_entity_poly.pdbx_strand_id
1 'polypeptide(L)'
;MPPVFAAFRMSGFAISHMVVHWTKQCFWSVLDWPEIVTYICVCILYGIDYQVYFCVALLRHLQQDIIYQHSSRNLLPFLKTHQIRGFSMRNSIEYMVSLEKKYRAIVTPELKELLCLNANVSNTTNKQTNV
;
A
#
# COMPACT_ATOMS: atom_id res chain seq x y z
N MET A 1 7.04 4.50 10.77
CA MET A 1 6.74 3.59 11.89
C MET A 1 7.93 2.65 12.11
N PRO A 2 8.84 2.97 13.05
CA PRO A 2 10.04 2.17 13.30
C PRO A 2 9.80 0.70 13.69
N PRO A 3 8.81 0.36 14.56
CA PRO A 3 8.59 -1.03 14.99
C PRO A 3 8.13 -1.97 13.87
N VAL A 4 7.20 -1.51 13.02
CA VAL A 4 6.74 -2.28 11.86
C VAL A 4 7.92 -2.54 10.91
N PHE A 5 8.69 -1.50 10.59
CA PHE A 5 9.86 -1.65 9.72
C PHE A 5 10.90 -2.63 10.28
N ALA A 6 11.16 -2.56 11.59
CA ALA A 6 12.07 -3.50 12.25
C ALA A 6 11.55 -4.95 12.18
N ALA A 7 10.27 -5.19 12.47
CA ALA A 7 9.67 -6.52 12.41
C ALA A 7 9.77 -7.15 11.01
N PHE A 8 9.44 -6.38 9.97
CA PHE A 8 9.58 -6.86 8.58
C PHE A 8 11.04 -7.12 8.18
N ARG A 9 11.96 -6.21 8.54
CA ARG A 9 13.39 -6.36 8.29
C ARG A 9 13.96 -7.61 8.97
N MET A 10 13.56 -7.87 10.22
CA MET A 10 13.98 -9.05 10.98
C MET A 10 13.36 -10.35 10.44
N SER A 11 12.16 -10.29 9.85
CA SER A 11 11.54 -11.42 9.15
C SER A 11 12.10 -11.68 7.74
N GLY A 12 13.05 -10.86 7.26
CA GLY A 12 13.68 -11.04 5.95
C GLY A 12 12.77 -10.70 4.76
N PHE A 13 11.70 -9.92 4.98
CA PHE A 13 10.72 -9.61 3.95
C PHE A 13 10.45 -8.10 3.84
N ALA A 14 10.41 -7.58 2.61
CA ALA A 14 10.17 -6.16 2.36
C ALA A 14 8.67 -5.82 2.42
N ILE A 15 8.30 -4.77 3.17
CA ILE A 15 6.91 -4.27 3.29
C ILE A 15 6.30 -3.99 1.90
N SER A 16 7.11 -3.47 0.97
CA SER A 16 6.69 -3.15 -0.38
C SER A 16 6.10 -4.36 -1.13
N HIS A 17 6.68 -5.56 -0.96
CA HIS A 17 6.19 -6.76 -1.63
C HIS A 17 4.77 -7.13 -1.18
N MET A 18 4.46 -6.95 0.10
CA MET A 18 3.13 -7.22 0.63
C MET A 18 2.13 -6.16 0.19
N VAL A 19 2.52 -4.89 0.24
CA VAL A 19 1.67 -3.78 -0.23
C VAL A 19 1.32 -3.96 -1.71
N VAL A 20 2.31 -4.29 -2.56
CA VAL A 20 2.06 -4.59 -3.99
C VAL A 20 1.13 -5.78 -4.16
N HIS A 21 1.30 -6.84 -3.36
CA HIS A 21 0.44 -8.02 -3.41
C HIS A 21 -1.02 -7.66 -3.08
N TRP A 22 -1.26 -6.91 -2.01
CA TRP A 22 -2.61 -6.50 -1.63
C TRP A 22 -3.24 -5.55 -2.66
N THR A 23 -2.48 -4.58 -3.16
CA THR A 23 -2.96 -3.65 -4.21
C THR A 23 -3.31 -4.39 -5.50
N LYS A 24 -2.51 -5.38 -5.92
CA LYS A 24 -2.81 -6.21 -7.10
C LYS A 24 -4.11 -7.01 -6.97
N GLN A 25 -4.48 -7.38 -5.76
CA GLN A 25 -5.73 -8.09 -5.48
C GLN A 25 -6.89 -7.16 -5.13
N CYS A 26 -6.72 -5.83 -5.25
CA CYS A 26 -7.69 -4.84 -4.79
C CYS A 26 -8.17 -5.09 -3.35
N PHE A 27 -7.33 -5.69 -2.51
CA PHE A 27 -7.67 -6.10 -1.14
C PHE A 27 -8.87 -7.07 -1.02
N TRP A 28 -9.25 -7.75 -2.10
CA TRP A 28 -10.50 -8.54 -2.22
C TRP A 28 -10.69 -9.61 -1.14
N SER A 29 -9.63 -10.29 -0.72
CA SER A 29 -9.67 -11.31 0.35
C SER A 29 -9.11 -10.83 1.68
N VAL A 30 -8.71 -9.56 1.74
CA VAL A 30 -7.92 -8.98 2.83
C VAL A 30 -8.79 -8.05 3.67
N LEU A 31 -9.71 -7.30 3.05
CA LEU A 31 -10.58 -6.34 3.72
C LEU A 31 -12.07 -6.69 3.57
N ASP A 32 -12.87 -6.13 4.46
CA ASP A 32 -14.33 -6.21 4.35
C ASP A 32 -14.82 -5.44 3.12
N TRP A 33 -15.90 -5.94 2.50
CA TRP A 33 -16.47 -5.38 1.26
C TRP A 33 -16.72 -3.86 1.29
N PRO A 34 -17.29 -3.28 2.36
CA PRO A 34 -17.50 -1.84 2.43
C PRO A 34 -16.19 -1.03 2.35
N GLU A 35 -15.11 -1.57 2.92
CA GLU A 35 -13.80 -0.91 2.93
C GLU A 35 -13.12 -1.01 1.56
N ILE A 36 -13.31 -2.14 0.84
CA ILE A 36 -12.87 -2.29 -0.56
C ILE A 36 -13.58 -1.25 -1.45
N VAL A 37 -14.90 -1.11 -1.33
CA VAL A 37 -15.67 -0.11 -2.09
C VAL A 37 -15.16 1.30 -1.79
N THR A 38 -14.97 1.62 -0.51
CA THR A 38 -14.48 2.95 -0.09
C THR A 38 -13.07 3.21 -0.63
N TYR A 39 -12.18 2.21 -0.60
CA TYR A 39 -10.85 2.29 -1.20
C TYR A 39 -10.92 2.60 -2.70
N ILE A 40 -11.75 1.89 -3.46
CA ILE A 40 -11.93 2.12 -4.89
C ILE A 40 -12.46 3.54 -5.15
N CYS A 41 -13.48 3.97 -4.40
CA CYS A 41 -14.03 5.33 -4.51
C CYS A 41 -12.96 6.40 -4.24
N VAL A 42 -12.14 6.23 -3.20
CA VAL A 42 -11.07 7.17 -2.87
C VAL A 42 -10.01 7.21 -3.97
N CYS A 43 -9.61 6.08 -4.54
CA CYS A 43 -8.66 6.05 -5.65
C CYS A 43 -9.19 6.78 -6.89
N ILE A 44 -10.49 6.65 -7.19
CA ILE A 44 -11.13 7.33 -8.32
C ILE A 44 -11.25 8.85 -8.05
N LEU A 45 -11.63 9.25 -6.85
CA LEU A 45 -11.90 10.66 -6.51
C LEU A 45 -10.63 11.49 -6.26
N TYR A 46 -9.64 10.90 -5.57
CA TYR A 46 -8.43 11.61 -5.11
C TYR A 46 -7.16 11.23 -5.88
N GLY A 47 -7.24 10.22 -6.75
CA GLY A 47 -6.14 9.75 -7.59
C GLY A 47 -5.37 8.58 -7.00
N ILE A 48 -4.50 7.99 -7.83
CA ILE A 48 -3.73 6.77 -7.52
C ILE A 48 -2.73 6.98 -6.37
N ASP A 49 -2.22 8.21 -6.20
CA ASP A 49 -1.27 8.57 -5.14
C ASP A 49 -1.83 8.27 -3.74
N TYR A 50 -3.16 8.32 -3.60
CA TYR A 50 -3.85 8.04 -2.33
C TYR A 50 -3.73 6.58 -1.88
N GLN A 51 -3.40 5.67 -2.79
CA GLN A 51 -3.13 4.27 -2.47
C GLN A 51 -1.99 4.12 -1.46
N VAL A 52 -0.95 4.95 -1.56
CA VAL A 52 0.21 4.89 -0.64
C VAL A 52 -0.22 5.26 0.77
N TYR A 53 -1.02 6.32 0.94
CA TYR A 53 -1.53 6.73 2.24
C TYR A 53 -2.46 5.69 2.85
N PHE A 54 -3.29 5.05 2.01
CA PHE A 54 -4.12 3.94 2.43
C PHE A 54 -3.31 2.77 2.97
N CYS A 55 -2.28 2.34 2.24
CA CYS A 55 -1.42 1.24 2.66
C CYS A 55 -0.69 1.55 3.98
N VAL A 56 -0.23 2.80 4.17
CA VAL A 56 0.39 3.23 5.42
C VAL A 56 -0.61 3.22 6.57
N ALA A 57 -1.85 3.66 6.34
CA ALA A 57 -2.91 3.61 7.35
C ALA A 57 -3.28 2.17 7.74
N LEU A 58 -3.36 1.28 6.76
CA LEU A 58 -3.62 -0.15 6.98
C LEU A 58 -2.50 -0.81 7.79
N LEU A 59 -1.24 -0.56 7.43
CA LEU A 59 -0.08 -1.05 8.20
C LEU A 59 -0.04 -0.50 9.63
N ARG A 60 -0.49 0.74 9.84
CA ARG A 60 -0.62 1.33 11.17
C ARG A 60 -1.67 0.61 12.00
N HIS A 61 -2.82 0.29 11.41
CA HIS A 61 -3.87 -0.49 12.07
C HIS A 61 -3.35 -1.88 12.48
N LEU A 62 -2.64 -2.55 11.57
CA LEU A 62 -2.04 -3.86 11.81
C LEU A 62 -0.83 -3.85 12.75
N GLN A 63 -0.33 -2.68 13.19
CA GLN A 63 0.94 -2.62 13.91
C GLN A 63 0.95 -3.52 15.16
N GLN A 64 -0.13 -3.54 15.92
CA GLN A 64 -0.23 -4.35 17.14
C GLN A 64 -0.19 -5.84 16.80
N ASP A 65 -0.95 -6.27 15.79
CA ASP A 65 -0.96 -7.66 15.33
C ASP A 65 0.40 -8.08 14.76
N ILE A 66 1.07 -7.20 14.00
CA ILE A 66 2.40 -7.46 13.44
C ILE A 66 3.42 -7.68 14.56
N ILE A 67 3.42 -6.85 15.60
CA ILE A 67 4.35 -6.99 16.73
C ILE A 67 4.07 -8.31 17.46
N TYR A 68 2.81 -8.63 17.73
CA TYR A 68 2.41 -9.86 18.41
C TYR A 68 2.76 -11.13 17.59
N GLN A 69 2.47 -11.13 16.30
CA GLN A 69 2.72 -12.27 15.41
C GLN A 69 4.19 -12.42 15.02
N HIS A 70 4.99 -11.35 15.05
CA HIS A 70 6.44 -11.42 14.87
C HIS A 70 7.10 -12.25 15.97
N SER A 71 6.73 -12.05 17.23
CA SER A 71 7.20 -12.87 18.36
C SER A 71 6.84 -14.37 18.19
N SER A 72 5.77 -14.67 17.46
CA SER A 72 5.31 -16.04 17.19
C SER A 72 5.88 -16.65 15.91
N ARG A 73 6.79 -15.97 15.19
CA ARG A 73 7.35 -16.36 13.86
C ARG A 73 6.31 -16.67 12.77
N ASN A 74 5.04 -16.29 12.96
CA ASN A 74 3.92 -16.58 12.05
C ASN A 74 3.45 -15.34 11.27
N LEU A 75 4.28 -14.30 11.20
CA LEU A 75 3.94 -13.02 10.57
C LEU A 75 3.55 -13.15 9.09
N LEU A 76 4.33 -13.88 8.30
CA LEU A 76 4.10 -14.04 6.85
C LEU A 76 2.82 -14.83 6.52
N PRO A 77 2.57 -16.02 7.12
CA PRO A 77 1.29 -16.71 6.96
C PRO A 77 0.11 -15.85 7.37
N PHE A 78 0.19 -15.19 8.53
CA PHE A 78 -0.86 -14.29 9.02
C PHE A 78 -1.20 -13.20 8.02
N LEU A 79 -0.21 -12.47 7.51
CA LEU A 79 -0.44 -11.37 6.56
C LEU A 79 -0.98 -11.84 5.18
N LYS A 80 -0.79 -13.11 4.84
CA LYS A 80 -1.28 -13.69 3.57
C LYS A 80 -2.67 -14.32 3.68
N THR A 81 -3.00 -14.90 4.82
CA THR A 81 -4.23 -15.69 4.98
C THR A 81 -5.28 -15.04 5.86
N HIS A 82 -4.90 -14.05 6.66
CA HIS A 82 -5.81 -13.42 7.60
C HIS A 82 -6.57 -12.26 6.94
N GLN A 83 -7.89 -12.29 7.10
CA GLN A 83 -8.74 -11.14 6.81
C GLN A 83 -8.46 -10.07 7.87
N ILE A 84 -8.11 -8.88 7.43
CA ILE A 84 -7.95 -7.70 8.27
C ILE A 84 -9.34 -7.21 8.63
N ARG A 85 -9.80 -7.56 9.84
CA ARG A 85 -11.12 -7.19 10.36
C ARG A 85 -11.03 -5.94 11.23
N GLY A 86 -12.06 -5.11 11.16
CA GLY A 86 -12.16 -3.92 12.01
C GLY A 86 -11.29 -2.74 11.58
N PHE A 87 -10.60 -2.86 10.44
CA PHE A 87 -10.07 -1.69 9.76
C PHE A 87 -11.25 -0.84 9.27
N SER A 88 -11.23 0.45 9.61
CA SER A 88 -12.20 1.40 9.06
C SER A 88 -11.48 2.60 8.46
N MET A 89 -11.77 2.85 7.18
CA MET A 89 -11.27 4.01 6.48
C MET A 89 -11.76 5.30 7.13
N ARG A 90 -12.99 5.32 7.66
CA ARG A 90 -13.54 6.48 8.37
C ARG A 90 -12.64 6.92 9.53
N ASN A 91 -12.14 5.97 10.31
CA ASN A 91 -11.26 6.26 11.45
C ASN A 91 -9.83 6.61 11.03
N SER A 92 -9.47 6.29 9.79
CA SER A 92 -8.12 6.45 9.24
C SER A 92 -7.99 7.67 8.31
N ILE A 93 -9.10 8.25 7.85
CA ILE A 93 -9.11 9.28 6.81
C ILE A 93 -8.40 10.56 7.25
N GLU A 94 -8.59 11.00 8.50
CA GLU A 94 -7.90 12.19 9.04
C GLU A 94 -6.38 12.00 9.05
N TYR A 95 -5.94 10.79 9.43
CA TYR A 95 -4.54 10.43 9.38
C TYR A 95 -4.02 10.41 7.93
N MET A 96 -4.77 9.83 6.99
CA MET A 96 -4.41 9.83 5.56
C MET A 96 -4.28 11.25 5.00
N VAL A 97 -5.21 12.15 5.33
CA VAL A 97 -5.14 13.57 4.93
C VAL A 97 -3.92 14.27 5.55
N SER A 98 -3.57 13.95 6.80
CA SER A 98 -2.35 14.49 7.42
C SER A 98 -1.07 14.01 6.71
N LEU A 99 -1.06 12.74 6.26
CA LEU A 99 0.06 12.17 5.51
C LEU A 99 0.17 12.82 4.14
N GLU A 100 -0.96 13.01 3.47
CA GLU A 100 -1.01 13.73 2.21
C GLU A 100 -0.41 15.13 2.35
N LYS A 101 -0.87 15.95 3.30
CA LYS A 101 -0.33 17.30 3.50
C LYS A 101 1.19 17.31 3.76
N LYS A 102 1.70 16.29 4.44
CA LYS A 102 3.11 16.19 4.82
C LYS A 102 4.01 15.65 3.70
N TYR A 103 3.50 14.73 2.88
CA TYR A 103 4.32 13.96 1.95
C TYR A 103 3.94 14.15 0.48
N ARG A 104 2.78 14.73 0.15
CA ARG A 104 2.33 14.93 -1.24
C ARG A 104 3.33 15.73 -2.07
N ALA A 105 3.91 16.79 -1.51
CA ALA A 105 4.91 17.60 -2.21
C ALA A 105 6.21 16.83 -2.54
N ILE A 106 6.49 15.73 -1.83
CA ILE A 106 7.68 14.90 -1.99
C ILE A 106 7.38 13.69 -2.89
N VAL A 107 6.25 13.02 -2.65
CA VAL A 107 5.88 11.76 -3.33
C VAL A 107 5.34 12.02 -4.74
N THR A 108 4.55 13.07 -4.95
CA THR A 108 3.93 13.35 -6.26
C THR A 108 4.95 13.63 -7.39
N PRO A 109 6.04 14.41 -7.20
CA PRO A 109 7.03 14.60 -8.27
C PRO A 109 7.80 13.32 -8.60
N GLU A 110 8.25 12.55 -7.60
CA GLU A 110 8.97 11.28 -7.83
C GLU A 110 8.08 10.22 -8.50
N LEU A 111 6.82 10.09 -8.07
CA LEU A 111 5.89 9.14 -8.68
C LEU A 111 5.53 9.54 -10.11
N LYS A 112 5.40 10.85 -10.38
CA LYS A 112 5.19 11.38 -11.73
C LYS A 112 6.42 11.16 -12.60
N GLU A 113 7.63 11.33 -12.06
CA GLU A 113 8.88 11.05 -12.77
C GLU A 113 8.99 9.56 -13.15
N LEU A 114 8.70 8.64 -12.22
CA LEU A 114 8.69 7.19 -12.48
C LEU A 114 7.63 6.77 -13.52
N LEU A 115 6.43 7.35 -13.45
CA LEU A 115 5.36 7.10 -14.44
C LEU A 115 5.73 7.66 -15.82
N CYS A 116 6.33 8.86 -15.89
CA CYS A 116 6.79 9.48 -17.13
C CYS A 116 7.99 8.73 -17.74
N LEU A 117 8.92 8.23 -16.93
CA LEU A 117 10.03 7.38 -17.37
C LEU A 117 9.51 6.08 -17.99
N ASN A 118 8.55 5.41 -17.35
CA ASN A 118 7.96 4.18 -17.87
C ASN A 118 7.19 4.42 -19.18
N ALA A 119 6.50 5.55 -19.32
CA ALA A 119 5.85 5.94 -20.58
C ALA A 119 6.86 6.17 -21.72
N ASN A 120 8.03 6.72 -21.42
CA ASN A 120 9.11 6.90 -22.41
C ASN A 120 9.76 5.56 -22.81
N VAL A 121 9.87 4.60 -21.89
CA VAL A 121 10.39 3.24 -22.17
C VAL A 121 9.44 2.42 -23.06
N SER A 122 8.12 2.61 -22.93
CA SER A 122 7.14 2.01 -23.84
C SER A 122 7.18 2.62 -25.25
N ASN A 123 7.55 3.90 -25.37
CA ASN A 123 7.69 4.58 -26.66
C ASN A 123 8.96 4.21 -27.43
N THR A 124 10.04 3.82 -26.74
CA THR A 124 11.28 3.34 -27.39
C THR A 124 11.18 1.88 -27.84
N THR A 125 10.44 1.02 -27.12
CA THR A 125 10.21 -0.38 -27.52
C THR A 125 9.30 -0.50 -28.74
N ASN A 126 8.31 0.38 -28.90
CA ASN A 126 7.45 0.41 -30.11
C ASN A 126 8.15 0.93 -31.38
N LYS A 127 9.37 1.49 -31.28
CA LYS A 127 10.16 1.88 -32.46
C LYS A 127 11.08 0.78 -32.99
N GLN A 128 11.29 -0.32 -32.25
CA GLN A 128 12.19 -1.41 -32.66
C GLN A 128 11.49 -2.64 -33.26
N THR A 129 10.16 -2.69 -33.26
CA THR A 129 9.36 -3.80 -33.85
C THR A 129 8.69 -3.47 -35.19
N ASN A 130 9.04 -2.34 -35.82
CA ASN A 130 8.56 -1.94 -37.15
C ASN A 130 9.70 -1.79 -38.16
N VAL A 131 10.53 -2.83 -38.28
CA VAL A 131 11.45 -3.04 -39.43
C VAL A 131 11.37 -4.49 -39.86
#